data_AF-A0A844KCE7-F1
#
_entry.id   AF-A0A844KCE7-F1
#
_cell.length_a   1.000
_cell.length_b   1.000
_cell.length_c   1.000
_cell.angle_alpha   90.00
_cell.angle_beta   90.00
_cell.angle_gamma   90.00
#
_symmetry.space_group_name_H-M   'P 1'
#
loop_
_entity.id
_entity.type
_entity.pdbx_description
1 polymer ?
#
loop_
_entity_poly.entity_id
_entity_poly.type
_entity_poly.pdbx_seq_one_letter_code
_entity_poly.pdbx_strand_id
1 'polypeptide(L)'
;MEFTEKYTKKYVKGSTVVEMSYLIPFCLILFFLLITIIFYFHDKAILNAAAAETAVTGVEMDRKKIEDADLDAFFRERTSGKLIFLENITTRVDLSGKKIEVEVFASKGRMKIHLIQRATKVKPEEKVRWKK
;
A
#
# COMPACT_ATOMS: atom_id res chain seq x y z
N MET A 1 -28.15 71.58 3.50
CA MET A 1 -28.94 70.47 4.07
C MET A 1 -28.20 69.19 3.72
N GLU A 2 -27.53 68.60 4.72
CA GLU A 2 -26.83 67.32 4.60
C GLU A 2 -27.82 66.19 4.36
N PHE A 3 -27.66 65.48 3.25
CA PHE A 3 -28.32 64.20 3.02
C PHE A 3 -27.33 63.08 3.39
N THR A 4 -27.19 62.82 4.68
CA THR A 4 -26.46 61.64 5.16
C THR A 4 -27.43 60.47 5.24
N GLU A 5 -27.60 59.75 4.14
CA GLU A 5 -28.30 58.46 4.15
C GLU A 5 -27.49 57.47 4.99
N LYS A 6 -27.95 57.25 6.21
CA LYS A 6 -27.33 56.37 7.19
C LYS A 6 -27.59 54.93 6.75
N TYR A 7 -26.64 54.32 6.02
CA TYR A 7 -26.68 52.90 5.66
C TYR A 7 -26.68 52.02 6.92
N THR A 8 -27.85 51.75 7.49
CA THR A 8 -28.01 50.76 8.55
C THR A 8 -27.85 49.36 7.95
N LYS A 9 -26.69 48.75 8.18
CA LYS A 9 -26.42 47.34 7.87
C LYS A 9 -27.48 46.47 8.56
N LYS A 10 -28.44 45.93 7.81
CA LYS A 10 -29.40 44.94 8.31
C LYS A 10 -28.67 43.61 8.52
N TYR A 11 -28.54 43.19 9.77
CA TYR A 11 -28.10 41.83 10.11
C TYR A 11 -29.26 40.86 9.88
N VAL A 12 -29.19 40.11 8.78
CA VAL A 12 -30.14 39.04 8.46
C VAL A 12 -29.65 37.75 9.12
N LYS A 13 -30.54 37.03 9.83
CA LYS A 13 -30.22 35.72 10.39
C LYS A 13 -30.00 34.72 9.25
N GLY A 14 -28.91 33.95 9.33
CA GLY A 14 -28.62 32.88 8.38
C GLY A 14 -29.73 31.83 8.35
N SER A 15 -29.94 31.23 7.18
CA SER A 15 -30.89 30.11 7.06
C SER A 15 -30.24 28.85 7.61
N THR A 16 -30.83 28.28 8.67
CA THR A 16 -30.38 27.03 9.31
C THR A 16 -30.26 25.87 8.31
N VAL A 17 -31.05 25.89 7.24
CA VAL A 17 -30.98 24.89 6.15
C VAL A 17 -29.67 25.01 5.37
N VAL A 18 -29.20 26.24 5.11
CA VAL A 18 -27.93 26.49 4.41
C VAL A 18 -26.76 26.08 5.30
N GLU A 19 -26.83 26.37 6.58
CA GLU A 19 -25.79 25.95 7.55
C GLU A 19 -25.69 24.43 7.69
N MET A 20 -26.82 23.71 7.69
CA MET A 20 -26.82 22.25 7.74
C MET A 20 -26.49 21.59 6.39
N SER A 21 -26.63 22.31 5.28
CA SER A 21 -26.28 21.79 3.95
C SER A 21 -24.80 21.45 3.82
N TYR A 22 -23.92 22.10 4.59
CA TYR A 22 -22.49 21.81 4.65
C TYR A 22 -22.17 20.43 5.27
N LEU A 23 -23.11 19.81 5.98
CA LEU A 23 -22.93 18.46 6.54
C LEU A 23 -22.81 17.41 5.43
N ILE A 24 -23.62 17.52 4.37
CA ILE A 24 -23.64 16.57 3.26
C ILE A 24 -22.28 16.48 2.53
N PRO A 25 -21.67 17.58 2.03
CA PRO A 25 -20.37 17.51 1.38
C PRO A 25 -19.28 17.04 2.35
N PHE A 26 -19.37 17.38 3.65
CA PHE A 26 -18.45 16.86 4.65
C PHE A 26 -18.56 15.34 4.81
N CYS A 27 -19.77 14.79 4.90
CA CYS A 27 -20.01 13.36 4.97
C CYS A 27 -19.50 12.63 3.71
N LEU A 28 -19.70 13.22 2.53
CA LEU A 28 -19.19 12.65 1.28
C LEU A 28 -17.65 12.63 1.25
N ILE A 29 -16.99 13.72 1.64
CA ILE A 29 -15.53 13.78 1.72
C ILE A 29 -15.01 12.73 2.70
N LEU A 30 -15.63 12.62 3.87
CA LEU A 30 -15.28 11.61 4.88
C LEU A 30 -15.42 10.19 4.31
N PHE A 31 -16.52 9.92 3.60
CA PHE A 31 -16.76 8.62 2.97
C PHE A 31 -15.69 8.25 1.94
N PHE A 32 -15.34 9.16 1.03
CA PHE A 32 -14.26 8.94 0.06
C PHE A 32 -12.90 8.75 0.73
N LEU A 33 -12.63 9.49 1.81
CA LEU A 33 -11.40 9.36 2.57
C LEU A 33 -11.30 7.98 3.25
N LEU A 34 -12.39 7.51 3.86
CA LEU A 34 -12.46 6.17 4.46
C LEU A 34 -12.22 5.07 3.42
N ILE A 35 -12.88 5.15 2.25
CA ILE A 35 -12.69 4.19 1.16
C ILE A 35 -11.21 4.16 0.73
N THR A 36 -10.58 5.33 0.56
CA THR A 36 -9.18 5.44 0.15
C THR A 36 -8.23 4.81 1.17
N ILE A 37 -8.50 5.01 2.47
CA ILE A 37 -7.71 4.40 3.55
C ILE A 37 -7.86 2.87 3.54
N ILE A 38 -9.09 2.36 3.39
CA ILE A 38 -9.33 0.92 3.36
C ILE A 38 -8.59 0.28 2.19
N PHE A 39 -8.67 0.85 0.99
CA PHE A 39 -7.93 0.37 -0.16
C PHE A 39 -6.41 0.43 0.05
N TYR A 40 -5.90 1.48 0.69
CA TYR A 40 -4.48 1.58 1.03
C TYR A 40 -4.02 0.40 1.90
N PHE A 41 -4.76 0.09 2.96
CA PHE A 41 -4.41 -1.00 3.86
C PHE A 41 -4.60 -2.38 3.21
N HIS A 42 -5.65 -2.55 2.41
CA HIS A 42 -5.91 -3.77 1.67
C HIS A 42 -4.76 -4.08 0.70
N ASP A 43 -4.37 -3.11 -0.13
CA ASP A 43 -3.25 -3.24 -1.06
C ASP A 43 -1.93 -3.50 -0.32
N LYS A 44 -1.68 -2.79 0.79
CA LYS A 44 -0.48 -3.00 1.61
C LYS A 44 -0.41 -4.44 2.13
N ALA A 45 -1.52 -5.00 2.59
CA ALA A 45 -1.58 -6.37 3.09
C ALA A 45 -1.32 -7.40 1.98
N ILE A 46 -1.92 -7.20 0.80
CA ILE A 46 -1.71 -8.08 -0.36
C ILE A 46 -0.26 -8.08 -0.82
N LEU A 47 0.34 -6.90 -0.98
CA LEU A 47 1.73 -6.75 -1.41
C LEU A 47 2.69 -7.33 -0.38
N ASN A 48 2.42 -7.13 0.91
CA ASN A 48 3.23 -7.68 1.99
C ASN A 48 3.20 -9.22 2.01
N ALA A 49 2.01 -9.81 1.81
CA ALA A 49 1.87 -11.27 1.72
C ALA A 49 2.59 -11.83 0.49
N ALA A 50 2.40 -11.22 -0.69
CA ALA A 50 3.07 -11.63 -1.92
C ALA A 50 4.61 -11.51 -1.81
N ALA A 51 5.10 -10.45 -1.18
CA ALA A 51 6.53 -10.24 -0.95
C ALA A 51 7.13 -11.28 0.01
N ALA A 52 6.42 -11.59 1.10
CA ALA A 52 6.83 -12.62 2.04
C ALA A 52 6.90 -14.01 1.40
N GLU A 53 5.88 -14.37 0.60
CA GLU A 53 5.86 -15.64 -0.14
C GLU A 53 6.98 -15.71 -1.19
N THR A 54 7.21 -14.63 -1.92
CA THR A 54 8.29 -14.54 -2.92
C THR A 54 9.66 -14.68 -2.24
N ALA A 55 9.85 -14.07 -1.07
CA ALA A 55 11.10 -14.19 -0.31
C ALA A 55 11.35 -15.64 0.15
N VAL A 56 10.31 -16.34 0.61
CA VAL A 56 10.42 -17.76 1.02
C VAL A 56 10.69 -18.66 -0.20
N THR A 57 9.96 -18.47 -1.29
CA THR A 57 10.15 -19.21 -2.54
C THR A 57 11.57 -19.00 -3.09
N GLY A 58 12.10 -17.78 -2.99
CA GLY A 58 13.50 -17.49 -3.34
C GLY A 58 14.50 -18.31 -2.54
N VAL A 59 14.25 -18.52 -1.24
CA VAL A 59 15.15 -19.32 -0.39
C VAL A 59 15.14 -20.79 -0.82
N GLU A 60 13.96 -21.30 -1.16
CA GLU A 60 13.81 -22.68 -1.64
C GLU A 60 14.45 -22.90 -3.02
N MET A 61 14.35 -21.92 -3.92
CA MET A 61 15.00 -21.96 -5.24
C MET A 61 16.53 -21.90 -5.15
N ASP A 62 17.06 -21.01 -4.29
CA ASP A 62 18.49 -20.92 -3.99
C ASP A 62 19.03 -22.25 -3.42
N ARG A 63 18.25 -22.89 -2.53
CA ARG A 63 18.58 -24.22 -2.00
C ARG A 63 18.60 -25.31 -3.06
N LYS A 64 17.69 -25.27 -4.04
CA LYS A 64 17.63 -26.22 -5.16
C LYS A 64 18.65 -25.92 -6.27
N LYS A 65 19.44 -24.83 -6.15
CA LYS A 65 20.39 -24.35 -7.18
C LYS A 65 19.74 -24.16 -8.55
N ILE A 66 18.49 -23.70 -8.56
CA ILE A 66 17.79 -23.36 -9.80
C ILE A 66 18.10 -21.89 -10.07
N GLU A 67 19.05 -21.62 -10.98
CA GLU A 67 19.54 -20.26 -11.28
C GLU A 67 18.55 -19.43 -12.13
N ASP A 68 17.59 -20.08 -12.78
CA ASP A 68 16.72 -19.48 -13.82
C ASP A 68 15.29 -19.18 -13.35
N ALA A 69 15.08 -19.12 -12.03
CA ALA A 69 13.75 -18.87 -11.50
C ALA A 69 13.40 -17.38 -11.53
N ASP A 70 12.44 -17.02 -12.37
CA ASP A 70 11.90 -15.65 -12.45
C ASP A 70 10.98 -15.35 -11.24
N LEU A 71 11.59 -14.83 -10.18
CA LEU A 71 10.87 -14.42 -8.96
C LEU A 71 9.92 -13.23 -9.22
N ASP A 72 10.17 -12.41 -10.24
CA ASP A 72 9.29 -11.30 -10.60
C ASP A 72 8.02 -11.82 -11.27
N ALA A 73 8.11 -12.85 -12.12
CA ALA A 73 6.96 -13.56 -12.67
C ALA A 73 6.11 -14.22 -11.56
N PHE A 74 6.75 -14.85 -10.56
CA PHE A 74 6.04 -15.45 -9.43
C PHE A 74 5.28 -14.41 -8.61
N PHE A 75 5.91 -13.26 -8.34
CA PHE A 75 5.25 -12.15 -7.66
C PHE A 75 4.06 -11.62 -8.48
N ARG A 76 4.25 -11.44 -9.80
CA ARG A 76 3.18 -11.01 -10.72
C ARG A 76 2.01 -11.96 -10.71
N GLU A 77 2.23 -13.27 -10.80
CA GLU A 77 1.16 -14.27 -10.74
C GLU A 77 0.37 -14.16 -9.43
N ARG A 78 1.04 -13.94 -8.30
CA ARG A 78 0.40 -13.83 -6.99
C ARG A 78 -0.35 -12.53 -6.74
N THR A 79 -0.01 -11.49 -7.50
CA THR A 79 -0.74 -10.22 -7.54
C THR A 79 -1.82 -10.19 -8.63
N SER A 80 -1.70 -11.02 -9.66
CA SER A 80 -2.63 -11.11 -10.78
C SER A 80 -3.98 -11.65 -10.31
N GLY A 81 -5.06 -10.98 -10.69
CA GLY A 81 -6.44 -11.30 -10.28
C GLY A 81 -6.86 -10.75 -8.92
N LYS A 82 -5.97 -10.06 -8.17
CA LYS A 82 -6.35 -9.33 -6.96
C LYS A 82 -6.72 -7.88 -7.30
N LEU A 83 -7.69 -7.35 -6.57
CA LEU A 83 -8.04 -5.92 -6.62
C LEU A 83 -6.90 -5.13 -5.96
N ILE A 84 -5.91 -4.75 -6.77
CA ILE A 84 -4.83 -3.86 -6.36
C ILE A 84 -5.16 -2.49 -6.94
N PHE A 85 -5.40 -1.54 -6.05
CA PHE A 85 -5.71 -0.18 -6.42
C PHE A 85 -4.48 0.54 -6.99
N LEU A 86 -3.25 0.19 -6.57
CA LEU A 86 -1.99 0.78 -7.03
C LEU A 86 -1.59 0.31 -8.45
N GLU A 87 -1.26 1.24 -9.33
CA GLU A 87 -0.97 0.96 -10.75
C GLU A 87 0.50 0.62 -11.01
N ASN A 88 1.43 1.32 -10.37
CA ASN A 88 2.86 1.17 -10.64
C ASN A 88 3.51 0.32 -9.56
N ILE A 89 3.56 -1.00 -9.77
CA ILE A 89 4.20 -1.96 -8.87
C ILE A 89 5.56 -2.33 -9.47
N THR A 90 6.63 -2.10 -8.73
CA THR A 90 8.01 -2.46 -9.06
C THR A 90 8.56 -3.33 -7.96
N THR A 91 9.07 -4.51 -8.33
CA THR A 91 9.74 -5.45 -7.44
C THR A 91 11.25 -5.39 -7.67
N ARG A 92 12.01 -5.52 -6.59
CA ARG A 92 13.45 -5.72 -6.60
C ARG A 92 13.76 -6.87 -5.67
N VAL A 93 14.40 -7.89 -6.20
CA VAL A 93 14.80 -9.07 -5.45
C VAL A 93 16.32 -9.11 -5.40
N ASP A 94 16.88 -9.09 -4.18
CA ASP A 94 18.30 -9.28 -3.95
C ASP A 94 18.57 -10.67 -3.37
N LEU A 95 19.30 -11.47 -4.14
CA LEU A 95 19.69 -12.86 -3.84
C LEU A 95 21.14 -12.98 -3.34
N SER A 96 21.92 -11.89 -3.34
CA SER A 96 23.38 -11.89 -3.17
C SER A 96 23.87 -12.27 -1.76
N GLY A 97 22.99 -12.16 -0.75
CA GLY A 97 23.37 -12.27 0.66
C GLY A 97 23.01 -13.60 1.36
N LYS A 98 23.28 -13.62 2.69
CA LYS A 98 22.80 -14.63 3.65
C LYS A 98 21.28 -14.63 3.86
N LYS A 99 20.62 -13.57 3.37
CA LYS A 99 19.19 -13.31 3.42
C LYS A 99 18.77 -12.87 2.02
N ILE A 100 17.58 -13.27 1.62
CA ILE A 100 16.93 -12.82 0.39
C ILE A 100 16.03 -11.65 0.77
N GLU A 101 16.25 -10.50 0.14
CA GLU A 101 15.45 -9.31 0.35
C GLU A 101 14.55 -9.08 -0.87
N VAL A 102 13.25 -8.98 -0.64
CA VAL A 102 12.24 -8.64 -1.64
C VAL A 102 11.72 -7.26 -1.30
N GLU A 103 12.12 -6.29 -2.08
CA GLU A 103 11.69 -4.90 -1.98
C GLU A 103 10.58 -4.65 -3.00
N VAL A 104 9.45 -4.15 -2.53
CA VAL A 104 8.27 -3.85 -3.34
C VAL A 104 7.94 -2.37 -3.20
N PHE A 105 7.91 -1.70 -4.34
CA PHE A 105 7.43 -0.33 -4.48
C PHE A 105 6.10 -0.36 -5.22
N ALA A 106 5.09 0.26 -4.65
CA ALA A 106 3.82 0.47 -5.32
C ALA A 106 3.41 1.94 -5.23
N SER A 107 2.99 2.54 -6.34
CA SER A 107 2.56 3.94 -6.35
C SER A 107 1.35 4.20 -7.24
N LYS A 108 0.48 5.12 -6.80
CA LYS A 108 -0.63 5.67 -7.57
C LYS A 108 -0.95 7.08 -7.10
N GLY A 109 -0.78 8.06 -7.98
CA GLY A 109 -1.01 9.48 -7.68
C GLY A 109 -0.24 9.93 -6.43
N ARG A 110 -0.97 10.25 -5.35
CA ARG A 110 -0.40 10.69 -4.06
C ARG A 110 -0.05 9.56 -3.10
N MET A 111 -0.46 8.32 -3.39
CA MET A 111 -0.26 7.15 -2.53
C MET A 111 0.99 6.41 -2.96
N LYS A 112 1.88 6.15 -2.00
CA LYS A 112 3.13 5.40 -2.19
C LYS A 112 3.27 4.38 -1.08
N ILE A 113 3.60 3.16 -1.45
CA ILE A 113 3.88 2.06 -0.53
C ILE A 113 5.28 1.55 -0.85
N HIS A 114 6.09 1.46 0.20
CA HIS A 114 7.41 0.84 0.16
C HIS A 114 7.45 -0.24 1.23
N LEU A 115 7.75 -1.47 0.81
CA LEU A 115 7.77 -2.65 1.65
C LEU A 115 9.07 -3.40 1.38
N ILE A 116 9.75 -3.82 2.43
CA ILE A 116 10.93 -4.69 2.33
C ILE A 116 10.61 -5.94 3.14
N GLN A 117 10.64 -7.09 2.49
CA GLN A 117 10.53 -8.39 3.15
C GLN A 117 11.82 -9.17 3.05
N ARG A 118 12.15 -9.89 4.12
CA ARG A 118 13.44 -10.58 4.25
C ARG A 118 13.21 -12.02 4.67
N ALA A 119 13.77 -12.95 3.90
CA ALA A 119 13.82 -14.36 4.27
C ALA A 119 15.28 -14.78 4.50
N THR A 120 15.56 -15.51 5.57
CA THR A 120 16.93 -15.97 5.86
C THR A 120 17.20 -17.27 5.12
N LYS A 121 18.35 -17.39 4.46
CA LYS A 121 18.82 -18.66 3.87
C LYS A 121 19.23 -19.60 5.00
N VAL A 122 18.30 -20.43 5.47
CA VAL A 122 18.58 -21.43 6.50
C VAL A 122 18.95 -22.73 5.82
N LYS A 123 20.08 -23.35 6.20
CA LYS A 123 20.47 -24.70 5.76
C LYS A 123 20.21 -25.71 6.88
N PRO A 124 18.97 -26.22 7.01
CA PRO A 124 18.64 -27.18 8.08
C PRO A 124 19.43 -28.48 7.94
N GLU A 125 19.80 -28.88 6.71
CA GLU A 125 20.52 -30.12 6.42
C GLU A 125 21.90 -30.19 7.10
N GLU A 126 22.67 -29.10 7.07
CA GLU A 126 23.96 -29.01 7.73
C GLU A 126 23.81 -29.05 9.27
N LYS A 127 22.75 -28.40 9.80
CA LYS A 127 22.43 -28.38 11.24
C LYS A 127 22.02 -29.75 11.79
N VAL A 128 21.31 -30.55 11.00
CA VAL A 128 20.91 -31.92 11.39
C VAL A 128 22.09 -32.89 11.28
N ARG A 129 22.98 -32.70 10.30
CA ARG A 129 24.14 -33.59 10.08
C ARG A 129 25.19 -33.52 11.20
N TRP A 130 25.25 -32.43 11.96
CA TRP A 130 26.13 -32.27 13.13
C TRP A 130 25.55 -32.78 14.46
N LYS A 131 24.31 -33.28 14.49
CA LYS A 131 23.72 -33.90 15.69
C LYS A 131 23.98 -35.42 15.77
N LYS A 132 24.98 -35.92 15.05
CA LYS A 132 25.38 -37.33 15.05
C LYS A 132 26.72 -37.46 15.77
#